data_AF-A0A932ZWR7-F1
#
_entry.id   AF-A0A932ZWR7-F1
#
_cell.length_a   1.000
_cell.length_b   1.000
_cell.length_c   1.000
_cell.angle_alpha   90.00
_cell.angle_beta   90.00
_cell.angle_gamma   90.00
#
_symmetry.space_group_name_H-M   'P 1'
#
loop_
_entity.id
_entity.type
_entity.pdbx_description
1 polymer ?
#
loop_
_entity_poly.entity_id
_entity_poly.type
_entity_poly.pdbx_seq_one_letter_code
_entity_poly.pdbx_strand_id
1 'polypeptide(L)'
;MSLVFFTLTGCGSLFIPQYDGSNQSNQGGAGLVIELPFSAGTEKLCTQGAGGTHSHTGISTRYDIDLDTNDYADEEVFASVTGVAYVHMESATSGFGYHVNIDLGDGTYVVIAHLSDIFISDGDEVSVGSLLGYEGKTGNATGEHVHIGLHQGDASLTADNGTSIPATYWTGNQSDGTEVTTISSEEFSCGIRSQGDPQDGDFYKSDLLINLWHPDGALVMTPDNARVYVLQDGKTRWIQNESTFWGLEYDFDDVTLVSESELDCYGDGSDIVGETFIDAAFDTEEELWLIVGAASDSNRYRARVRGTGWEDVLSSWGLSYDRSNEPDTYGDTSSYMTNWPPSASYVSMRDGTIVKESDASDVYIISGGFALPVKTWDVYLLMNHYRRDILTVDDGIVGELHQIGSCTTDQMCLDYEAVTTCGGGLELSDGPGEGGDLNQDDYDDPDEEQDDPADEVEQEQEESEEEVEQEEEEETSDVSTLTVEVDYPANSPELTLTVQPVYAISSLGDYWLVETSVTEDDEVSWSDEGDYSGLLGVRFNVDVDSDGDGTYDDWYCYGHYSSAFLEYGVAVDITLDSNSWDENDLVTWSPGSESDTNLGCSALLWFGNTTSISVGAVY
;
A
#
# COMPACT_ATOMS: atom_id res chain seq x y z
N MET A 1 -57.12 -6.43 20.43
CA MET A 1 -56.03 -5.91 21.28
C MET A 1 -55.41 -7.10 21.99
N SER A 2 -54.45 -7.74 21.33
CA SER A 2 -53.60 -8.78 21.93
C SER A 2 -52.22 -8.15 22.10
N LEU A 3 -51.74 -8.09 23.34
CA LEU A 3 -50.33 -7.84 23.64
C LEU A 3 -49.55 -9.11 23.27
N VAL A 4 -48.57 -8.96 22.38
CA VAL A 4 -47.51 -9.96 22.17
C VAL A 4 -46.28 -9.42 22.90
N PHE A 5 -45.85 -10.12 23.94
CA PHE A 5 -44.53 -9.93 24.54
C PHE A 5 -43.50 -10.58 23.63
N PHE A 6 -42.60 -9.79 23.03
CA PHE A 6 -41.36 -10.31 22.49
C PHE A 6 -40.35 -10.37 23.64
N THR A 7 -39.93 -11.59 23.98
CA THR A 7 -38.78 -11.84 24.84
C THR A 7 -37.53 -11.56 24.02
N LEU A 8 -36.76 -10.53 24.42
CA LEU A 8 -35.37 -10.37 24.00
C LEU A 8 -34.59 -11.59 24.52
N THR A 9 -34.24 -12.50 23.61
CA THR A 9 -33.15 -13.44 23.83
C THR A 9 -31.90 -12.60 24.04
N GLY A 10 -31.32 -12.69 25.24
CA GLY A 10 -30.12 -11.96 25.59
C GLY A 10 -28.99 -12.28 24.63
N CYS A 11 -28.27 -11.24 24.20
CA CYS A 11 -26.88 -11.40 23.81
C CYS A 11 -26.18 -12.13 24.95
N GLY A 12 -25.70 -13.34 24.67
CA GLY A 12 -24.62 -13.89 25.47
C GLY A 12 -23.50 -12.87 25.44
N SER A 13 -22.99 -12.51 26.60
CA SER A 13 -21.74 -11.76 26.71
C SER A 13 -20.70 -12.52 25.90
N LEU A 14 -20.37 -12.01 24.71
CA LEU A 14 -19.11 -12.33 24.07
C LEU A 14 -18.06 -11.86 25.07
N PHE A 15 -17.43 -12.82 25.73
CA PHE A 15 -16.11 -12.58 26.30
C PHE A 15 -15.21 -12.35 25.09
N ILE A 16 -15.05 -11.09 24.71
CA ILE A 16 -13.94 -10.66 23.89
C ILE A 16 -12.74 -10.70 24.86
N PRO A 17 -11.77 -11.61 24.68
CA PRO A 17 -10.55 -11.53 25.47
C PRO A 17 -9.95 -10.15 25.19
N GLN A 18 -9.62 -9.41 26.26
CA GLN A 18 -8.87 -8.16 26.10
C GLN A 18 -7.52 -8.53 25.46
N TYR A 19 -7.38 -8.22 24.17
CA TYR A 19 -6.12 -8.24 23.47
C TYR A 19 -5.34 -7.01 23.96
N ASP A 20 -4.48 -7.20 24.96
CA ASP A 20 -3.67 -6.15 25.59
C ASP A 20 -2.52 -5.66 24.68
N GLY A 21 -2.49 -6.03 23.39
CA GLY A 21 -1.35 -5.73 22.50
C GLY A 21 0.00 -6.19 23.06
N SER A 22 -0.01 -7.08 24.07
CA SER A 22 1.13 -7.42 24.92
C SER A 22 1.63 -8.83 24.69
N ASN A 23 1.17 -9.52 23.63
CA ASN A 23 1.91 -10.67 23.12
C ASN A 23 3.30 -10.14 22.77
N GLN A 24 4.28 -10.55 23.56
CA GLN A 24 5.65 -10.07 23.51
C GLN A 24 6.32 -10.52 22.20
N SER A 25 5.96 -9.90 21.09
CA SER A 25 6.64 -9.98 19.80
C SER A 25 7.91 -9.11 19.77
N ASN A 26 8.16 -8.33 20.83
CA ASN A 26 9.27 -7.39 20.86
C ASN A 26 10.60 -8.09 21.22
N GLN A 27 11.36 -8.41 20.17
CA GLN A 27 12.80 -8.66 20.14
C GLN A 27 13.35 -9.89 20.89
N GLY A 28 13.38 -11.01 20.17
CA GLY A 28 14.43 -12.04 20.26
C GLY A 28 14.55 -12.93 21.51
N GLY A 29 14.66 -14.24 21.27
CA GLY A 29 15.05 -15.27 22.25
C GLY A 29 13.97 -15.81 23.20
N ALA A 30 13.75 -17.13 23.15
CA ALA A 30 13.02 -17.96 24.14
C ALA A 30 11.74 -17.34 24.73
N GLY A 31 10.81 -16.98 23.85
CA GLY A 31 9.54 -16.35 24.22
C GLY A 31 8.71 -15.89 23.01
N LEU A 32 9.30 -15.83 21.81
CA LEU A 32 8.59 -15.53 20.56
C LEU A 32 7.44 -16.52 20.36
N VAL A 33 6.26 -15.95 20.16
CA VAL A 33 5.07 -16.67 19.72
C VAL A 33 4.76 -16.18 18.31
N ILE A 34 4.64 -17.13 17.38
CA ILE A 34 4.41 -16.89 15.96
C ILE A 34 2.91 -17.05 15.69
N GLU A 35 2.29 -16.10 15.01
CA GLU A 35 0.90 -16.24 14.56
C GLU A 35 0.82 -17.15 13.32
N LEU A 36 -0.28 -17.86 13.12
CA LEU A 36 -0.49 -18.49 11.81
C LEU A 36 -0.71 -17.40 10.75
N PRO A 37 -0.18 -17.55 9.54
CA PRO A 37 -0.11 -16.47 8.55
C PRO A 37 -1.44 -16.27 7.79
N PHE A 38 -2.57 -16.44 8.46
CA PHE A 38 -3.92 -16.35 7.90
C PHE A 38 -4.80 -15.52 8.82
N SER A 39 -5.77 -14.79 8.27
CA SER A 39 -6.67 -13.96 9.08
C SER A 39 -7.42 -14.75 10.16
N ALA A 40 -7.72 -14.08 11.27
CA ALA A 40 -8.41 -14.66 12.43
C ALA A 40 -9.71 -15.36 12.02
N GLY A 41 -9.91 -16.58 12.50
CA GLY A 41 -11.05 -17.40 12.11
C GLY A 41 -10.74 -18.49 11.09
N THR A 42 -9.67 -18.32 10.32
CA THR A 42 -9.28 -19.27 9.27
C THR A 42 -8.76 -20.59 9.87
N GLU A 43 -9.19 -21.72 9.31
CA GLU A 43 -8.81 -23.06 9.76
C GLU A 43 -8.00 -23.77 8.67
N LYS A 44 -6.85 -24.34 9.04
CA LYS A 44 -5.91 -24.98 8.12
C LYS A 44 -5.53 -26.36 8.58
N LEU A 45 -5.56 -27.33 7.68
CA LEU A 45 -5.09 -28.68 7.94
C LEU A 45 -3.56 -28.66 8.00
N CYS A 46 -2.96 -29.18 9.07
CA CYS A 46 -1.51 -29.42 9.06
C CYS A 46 -1.18 -30.66 8.24
N THR A 47 -0.57 -30.47 7.07
CA THR A 47 -0.25 -31.55 6.13
C THR A 47 1.08 -32.20 6.46
N GLN A 48 2.03 -31.43 6.98
CA GLN A 48 3.30 -31.91 7.46
C GLN A 48 3.81 -31.04 8.62
N GLY A 49 4.46 -31.67 9.60
CA GLY A 49 5.00 -30.99 10.77
C GLY A 49 6.45 -31.35 11.02
N ALA A 50 6.96 -30.94 12.19
CA ALA A 50 8.36 -31.14 12.56
C ALA A 50 8.79 -32.62 12.44
N GLY A 51 9.91 -32.85 11.75
CA GLY A 51 10.47 -34.17 11.50
C GLY A 51 9.67 -35.01 10.49
N GLY A 52 8.75 -34.40 9.75
CA GLY A 52 7.99 -35.02 8.67
C GLY A 52 8.89 -35.72 7.64
N THR A 53 8.43 -36.85 7.11
CA THR A 53 9.27 -37.73 6.29
C THR A 53 9.35 -37.33 4.81
N HIS A 54 8.53 -36.39 4.35
CA HIS A 54 8.52 -35.96 2.94
C HIS A 54 9.61 -34.92 2.66
N SER A 55 9.53 -33.74 3.29
CA SER A 55 10.42 -32.59 3.09
C SER A 55 11.11 -32.16 4.40
N HIS A 56 10.51 -32.40 5.58
CA HIS A 56 11.01 -31.90 6.89
C HIS A 56 12.10 -32.77 7.53
N THR A 57 12.99 -33.32 6.70
CA THR A 57 14.13 -34.15 7.15
C THR A 57 15.46 -33.39 7.16
N GLY A 58 15.51 -32.26 6.46
CA GLY A 58 16.68 -31.40 6.30
C GLY A 58 17.09 -30.68 7.58
N ILE A 59 18.16 -29.87 7.51
CA ILE A 59 18.53 -28.95 8.58
C ILE A 59 17.71 -27.66 8.47
N SER A 60 17.43 -27.22 7.24
CA SER A 60 16.65 -26.02 6.94
C SER A 60 15.14 -26.21 7.10
N THR A 61 14.60 -27.43 7.22
CA THR A 61 13.14 -27.66 7.26
C THR A 61 12.65 -28.48 8.45
N ARG A 62 13.55 -28.83 9.38
CA ARG A 62 13.30 -29.88 10.39
C ARG A 62 12.11 -29.62 11.31
N TYR A 63 11.90 -28.37 11.70
CA TYR A 63 10.92 -27.97 12.70
C TYR A 63 9.79 -27.13 12.13
N ASP A 64 9.75 -27.03 10.80
CA ASP A 64 8.77 -26.23 10.07
C ASP A 64 7.45 -27.00 9.99
N ILE A 65 6.39 -26.30 9.57
CA ILE A 65 5.05 -26.86 9.39
C ILE A 65 4.47 -26.42 8.04
N ASP A 66 3.68 -27.32 7.45
CA ASP A 66 2.98 -27.12 6.18
C ASP A 66 1.47 -27.09 6.45
N LEU A 67 0.81 -26.05 5.96
CA LEU A 67 -0.60 -25.78 6.18
C LEU A 67 -1.35 -25.75 4.85
N ASP A 68 -2.30 -26.67 4.70
CA ASP A 68 -3.11 -26.87 3.47
C ASP A 68 -3.88 -25.61 3.09
N THR A 69 -3.85 -25.26 1.81
CA THR A 69 -4.64 -24.18 1.21
C THR A 69 -5.41 -24.69 0.00
N ASN A 70 -6.29 -23.85 -0.54
CA ASN A 70 -7.21 -24.24 -1.60
C ASN A 70 -6.59 -24.18 -2.99
N ASP A 71 -6.30 -25.34 -3.58
CA ASP A 71 -5.82 -25.55 -4.98
C ASP A 71 -6.59 -24.81 -6.12
N TYR A 72 -7.69 -24.10 -5.83
CA TYR A 72 -8.58 -23.47 -6.79
C TYR A 72 -8.90 -22.00 -6.51
N ALA A 73 -8.32 -21.41 -5.47
CA ALA A 73 -8.49 -20.00 -5.17
C ALA A 73 -7.28 -19.49 -4.40
N ASP A 74 -6.75 -18.35 -4.82
CA ASP A 74 -5.66 -17.69 -4.12
C ASP A 74 -6.12 -17.32 -2.71
N GLU A 75 -5.29 -17.63 -1.71
CA GLU A 75 -5.52 -17.24 -0.34
C GLU A 75 -4.43 -16.28 0.13
N GLU A 76 -4.87 -15.21 0.79
CA GLU A 76 -4.02 -14.18 1.37
C GLU A 76 -3.15 -14.74 2.50
N VAL A 77 -1.87 -14.39 2.45
CA VAL A 77 -0.87 -14.76 3.45
C VAL A 77 -0.36 -13.49 4.12
N PHE A 78 -0.35 -13.49 5.45
CA PHE A 78 -0.01 -12.34 6.27
C PHE A 78 1.26 -12.58 7.10
N ALA A 79 1.91 -11.50 7.49
CA ALA A 79 3.09 -11.54 8.34
C ALA A 79 2.76 -12.14 9.71
N SER A 80 3.43 -13.25 10.04
CA SER A 80 3.25 -13.94 11.32
C SER A 80 3.95 -13.27 12.52
N VAL A 81 4.83 -12.32 12.24
CA VAL A 81 5.67 -11.58 13.20
C VAL A 81 5.99 -10.19 12.63
N THR A 82 6.35 -9.26 13.52
CA THR A 82 6.90 -7.95 13.13
C THR A 82 8.40 -8.06 12.89
N GLY A 83 8.91 -7.43 11.82
CA GLY A 83 10.34 -7.44 11.49
C GLY A 83 10.63 -6.84 10.11
N VAL A 84 11.86 -7.04 9.63
CA VAL A 84 12.28 -6.63 8.27
C VAL A 84 12.12 -7.82 7.33
N ALA A 85 11.37 -7.67 6.25
CA ALA A 85 11.08 -8.72 5.30
C ALA A 85 12.10 -8.75 4.15
N TYR A 86 12.71 -9.91 3.92
CA TYR A 86 13.56 -10.18 2.76
C TYR A 86 12.84 -11.09 1.78
N VAL A 87 12.76 -10.67 0.51
CA VAL A 87 11.96 -11.31 -0.54
C VAL A 87 12.87 -12.13 -1.45
N HIS A 88 12.55 -13.42 -1.58
CA HIS A 88 13.33 -14.38 -2.37
C HIS A 88 12.46 -15.00 -3.45
N MET A 89 12.72 -14.66 -4.72
CA MET A 89 11.96 -15.11 -5.90
C MET A 89 12.82 -15.83 -6.95
N GLU A 90 14.07 -16.14 -6.63
CA GLU A 90 15.05 -16.70 -7.56
C GLU A 90 14.83 -18.19 -7.91
N SER A 91 13.94 -18.91 -7.19
CA SER A 91 13.72 -20.34 -7.40
C SER A 91 12.26 -20.77 -7.41
N ALA A 92 11.59 -20.65 -8.56
CA ALA A 92 10.19 -21.07 -8.71
C ALA A 92 9.95 -22.59 -8.63
N THR A 93 10.98 -23.45 -8.70
CA THR A 93 10.82 -24.91 -8.91
C THR A 93 11.62 -25.79 -7.96
N SER A 94 12.32 -25.21 -6.98
CA SER A 94 13.08 -25.96 -5.99
C SER A 94 13.11 -25.28 -4.63
N GLY A 95 13.52 -26.02 -3.59
CA GLY A 95 13.63 -25.48 -2.24
C GLY A 95 12.31 -24.89 -1.75
N PHE A 96 12.41 -23.73 -1.11
CA PHE A 96 11.30 -22.97 -0.52
C PHE A 96 10.42 -22.23 -1.54
N GLY A 97 10.77 -22.23 -2.83
CA GLY A 97 9.98 -21.48 -3.80
C GLY A 97 10.17 -19.97 -3.64
N TYR A 98 9.13 -19.23 -3.99
CA TYR A 98 9.01 -17.84 -3.60
C TYR A 98 8.69 -17.79 -2.11
N HIS A 99 9.48 -17.02 -1.37
CA HIS A 99 9.37 -16.96 0.08
C HIS A 99 9.81 -15.61 0.62
N VAL A 100 9.30 -15.31 1.82
CA VAL A 100 9.67 -14.15 2.61
C VAL A 100 10.34 -14.62 3.89
N ASN A 101 11.50 -14.05 4.21
CA ASN A 101 12.16 -14.19 5.50
C ASN A 101 11.97 -12.91 6.30
N ILE A 102 11.21 -12.96 7.40
CA ILE A 102 11.01 -11.82 8.28
C ILE A 102 12.05 -11.86 9.40
N ASP A 103 13.06 -10.98 9.33
CA ASP A 103 14.14 -10.85 10.30
C ASP A 103 13.66 -10.21 11.61
N LEU A 104 13.97 -10.88 12.71
CA LEU A 104 13.63 -10.46 14.07
C LEU A 104 14.74 -9.63 14.72
N GLY A 105 15.87 -9.45 14.03
CA GLY A 105 17.01 -8.64 14.47
C GLY A 105 17.92 -9.32 15.50
N ASP A 106 17.65 -10.56 15.89
CA ASP A 106 18.44 -11.35 16.85
C ASP A 106 19.23 -12.50 16.20
N GLY A 107 19.28 -12.53 14.86
CA GLY A 107 19.86 -13.64 14.09
C GLY A 107 18.91 -14.82 13.91
N THR A 108 17.62 -14.62 14.18
CA THR A 108 16.54 -15.52 13.79
C THR A 108 15.53 -14.81 12.89
N TYR A 109 14.84 -15.58 12.06
CA TYR A 109 13.82 -15.08 11.16
C TYR A 109 12.70 -16.09 10.98
N VAL A 110 11.50 -15.61 10.65
CA VAL A 110 10.37 -16.47 10.27
C VAL A 110 10.34 -16.58 8.75
N VAL A 111 10.38 -17.80 8.23
CA VAL A 111 10.18 -18.05 6.80
C VAL A 111 8.70 -18.32 6.54
N ILE A 112 8.17 -17.73 5.47
CA ILE A 112 6.87 -18.05 4.88
C ILE A 112 7.11 -18.33 3.39
N ALA A 113 6.77 -19.53 2.94
CA ALA A 113 7.25 -20.07 1.67
C ALA A 113 6.16 -20.71 0.81
N HIS A 114 6.57 -21.07 -0.41
CA HIS A 114 5.73 -21.59 -1.50
C HIS A 114 4.72 -20.59 -2.09
N LEU A 115 4.91 -19.30 -1.85
CA LEU A 115 4.02 -18.23 -2.32
C LEU A 115 3.91 -18.23 -3.85
N SER A 116 2.75 -17.85 -4.38
CA SER A 116 2.55 -17.62 -5.82
C SER A 116 2.98 -16.21 -6.21
N ASP A 117 2.59 -15.23 -5.39
CA ASP A 117 2.88 -13.81 -5.53
C ASP A 117 3.30 -13.20 -4.18
N ILE A 118 4.14 -12.17 -4.25
CA ILE A 118 4.63 -11.42 -3.09
C ILE A 118 4.40 -9.93 -3.37
N PHE A 119 3.74 -9.24 -2.46
CA PHE A 119 3.27 -7.85 -2.62
C PHE A 119 4.15 -6.81 -1.94
N ILE A 120 5.01 -7.27 -1.03
CA ILE A 120 5.99 -6.43 -0.35
C ILE A 120 7.31 -6.40 -1.14
N SER A 121 8.13 -5.38 -0.89
CA SER A 121 9.47 -5.25 -1.43
C SER A 121 10.52 -5.85 -0.50
N ASP A 122 11.69 -6.20 -1.06
CA ASP A 122 12.84 -6.60 -0.27
C ASP A 122 13.30 -5.44 0.64
N GLY A 123 13.44 -5.72 1.93
CA GLY A 123 13.84 -4.74 2.95
C GLY A 123 12.69 -4.00 3.63
N ASP A 124 11.43 -4.27 3.28
CA ASP A 124 10.27 -3.64 3.92
C ASP A 124 10.19 -3.95 5.42
N GLU A 125 9.80 -2.97 6.23
CA GLU A 125 9.35 -3.21 7.60
C GLU A 125 7.89 -3.66 7.60
N VAL A 126 7.64 -4.85 8.13
CA VAL A 126 6.28 -5.43 8.25
C VAL A 126 5.89 -5.59 9.71
N SER A 127 4.61 -5.39 10.01
CA SER A 127 4.05 -5.76 11.31
C SER A 127 3.29 -7.08 11.23
N VAL A 128 3.16 -7.76 12.36
CA VAL A 128 2.26 -8.91 12.46
C VAL A 128 0.88 -8.53 11.93
N GLY A 129 0.39 -9.29 10.94
CA GLY A 129 -0.89 -9.00 10.26
C GLY A 129 -0.78 -8.20 8.95
N SER A 130 0.40 -7.70 8.55
CA SER A 130 0.60 -7.08 7.23
C SER A 130 0.41 -8.10 6.11
N LEU A 131 -0.25 -7.71 5.02
CA LEU A 131 -0.44 -8.58 3.85
C LEU A 131 0.90 -8.77 3.12
N LEU A 132 1.31 -10.02 2.89
CA LEU A 132 2.57 -10.35 2.24
C LEU A 132 2.42 -10.77 0.79
N GLY A 133 1.34 -11.46 0.44
CA GLY A 133 1.22 -12.13 -0.84
C GLY A 133 0.10 -13.16 -0.86
N TYR A 134 0.09 -13.96 -1.92
CA TYR A 134 -0.78 -15.12 -2.05
C TYR A 134 -0.01 -16.40 -1.84
N GLU A 135 -0.67 -17.36 -1.20
CA GLU A 135 -0.19 -18.73 -1.11
C GLU A 135 -0.01 -19.33 -2.50
N GLY A 136 0.80 -20.37 -2.63
CA GLY A 136 0.92 -21.07 -3.88
C GLY A 136 1.56 -22.44 -3.77
N LYS A 137 2.18 -22.85 -4.87
CA LYS A 137 2.92 -24.11 -5.01
C LYS A 137 4.29 -23.94 -5.66
N THR A 138 4.91 -22.79 -5.51
CA THR A 138 6.26 -22.58 -6.03
C THR A 138 7.28 -23.39 -5.22
N GLY A 139 8.44 -23.67 -5.80
CA GLY A 139 9.47 -24.47 -5.13
C GLY A 139 9.22 -25.97 -5.20
N ASN A 140 9.67 -26.71 -4.19
CA ASN A 140 9.46 -28.15 -4.10
C ASN A 140 8.16 -28.48 -3.37
N ALA A 141 7.03 -28.09 -3.97
CA ALA A 141 5.68 -28.31 -3.47
C ALA A 141 4.89 -29.31 -4.34
N THR A 142 4.00 -30.10 -3.74
CA THR A 142 3.14 -31.06 -4.48
C THR A 142 1.69 -30.58 -4.69
N GLY A 143 1.33 -29.48 -4.05
CA GLY A 143 0.01 -28.85 -4.03
C GLY A 143 0.12 -27.49 -3.33
N GLU A 144 -0.95 -26.71 -3.37
CA GLU A 144 -1.01 -25.39 -2.73
C GLU A 144 -1.02 -25.54 -1.20
N HIS A 145 -0.08 -24.86 -0.55
CA HIS A 145 0.07 -24.82 0.91
C HIS A 145 1.03 -23.70 1.33
N VAL A 146 0.93 -23.28 2.58
CA VAL A 146 1.93 -22.40 3.20
C VAL A 146 2.90 -23.22 4.05
N HIS A 147 4.19 -23.11 3.74
CA HIS A 147 5.29 -23.59 4.58
C HIS A 147 5.74 -22.47 5.51
N ILE A 148 5.79 -22.72 6.82
CA ILE A 148 6.22 -21.74 7.82
C ILE A 148 7.15 -22.34 8.88
N GLY A 149 8.16 -21.58 9.29
CA GLY A 149 9.10 -22.01 10.31
C GLY A 149 9.92 -20.87 10.93
N LEU A 150 10.46 -21.13 12.13
CA LEU A 150 11.47 -20.27 12.75
C LEU A 150 12.86 -20.79 12.40
N HIS A 151 13.70 -19.91 11.89
CA HIS A 151 15.03 -20.24 11.42
C HIS A 151 16.07 -19.41 12.15
N GLN A 152 17.27 -19.97 12.29
CA GLN A 152 18.47 -19.26 12.71
C GLN A 152 19.41 -19.11 11.51
N GLY A 153 19.89 -17.89 11.26
CA GLY A 153 20.73 -17.60 10.11
C GLY A 153 20.74 -16.11 9.72
N ASP A 154 21.10 -15.86 8.47
CA ASP A 154 21.05 -14.55 7.84
C ASP A 154 19.80 -14.49 6.95
N ALA A 155 18.82 -13.67 7.33
CA ALA A 155 17.53 -13.58 6.67
C ALA A 155 17.62 -13.06 5.22
N SER A 156 18.69 -12.30 4.91
CA SER A 156 18.98 -11.80 3.56
C SER A 156 19.43 -12.89 2.58
N LEU A 157 19.68 -14.11 3.08
CA LEU A 157 19.95 -15.29 2.26
C LEU A 157 18.71 -16.15 2.15
N THR A 158 18.63 -16.93 1.07
CA THR A 158 17.56 -17.91 0.87
C THR A 158 17.45 -18.87 2.06
N ALA A 159 16.23 -19.27 2.41
CA ALA A 159 15.97 -20.09 3.60
C ALA A 159 16.69 -21.45 3.61
N ASP A 160 17.15 -21.94 2.45
CA ASP A 160 18.02 -23.12 2.34
C ASP A 160 19.35 -22.98 3.11
N ASN A 161 19.81 -21.75 3.34
CA ASN A 161 21.03 -21.45 4.09
C ASN A 161 20.80 -21.35 5.60
N GLY A 162 19.54 -21.34 6.03
CA GLY A 162 19.13 -21.30 7.42
C GLY A 162 19.19 -22.64 8.12
N THR A 163 19.07 -22.59 9.44
CA THR A 163 18.78 -23.76 10.28
C THR A 163 17.41 -23.60 10.89
N SER A 164 16.47 -24.46 10.50
CA SER A 164 15.17 -24.54 11.16
C SER A 164 15.35 -24.95 12.62
N ILE A 165 14.64 -24.25 13.52
CA ILE A 165 14.67 -24.44 14.96
C ILE A 165 13.24 -24.55 15.52
N PRO A 166 13.04 -25.19 16.69
CA PRO A 166 11.71 -25.30 17.28
C PRO A 166 11.03 -23.95 17.47
N ALA A 167 9.76 -23.86 17.07
CA ALA A 167 8.94 -22.67 17.17
C ALA A 167 7.75 -22.89 18.13
N THR A 168 7.15 -21.79 18.58
CA THR A 168 5.89 -21.78 19.33
C THR A 168 4.89 -20.94 18.56
N TYR A 169 3.70 -21.49 18.31
CA TYR A 169 2.64 -20.83 17.54
C TYR A 169 1.44 -20.48 18.42
N TRP A 170 0.82 -19.31 18.21
CA TRP A 170 -0.47 -18.95 18.78
C TRP A 170 -1.59 -19.50 17.87
N THR A 171 -2.26 -20.57 18.32
CA THR A 171 -3.28 -21.23 17.51
C THR A 171 -4.20 -22.11 18.36
N GLY A 172 -5.39 -22.41 17.86
CA GLY A 172 -6.30 -23.40 18.45
C GLY A 172 -6.40 -24.67 17.61
N ASN A 173 -6.28 -25.85 18.22
CA ASN A 173 -6.52 -27.12 17.53
C ASN A 173 -8.02 -27.41 17.49
N GLN A 174 -8.63 -27.27 16.31
CA GLN A 174 -10.06 -27.49 16.11
C GLN A 174 -10.45 -28.97 16.12
N SER A 175 -9.50 -29.87 15.87
CA SER A 175 -9.77 -31.31 15.79
C SER A 175 -9.96 -31.95 17.16
N ASP A 176 -9.27 -31.45 18.18
CA ASP A 176 -9.43 -31.90 19.58
C ASP A 176 -10.21 -30.91 20.47
N GLY A 177 -10.55 -29.73 19.93
CA GLY A 177 -11.31 -28.68 20.61
C GLY A 177 -10.47 -27.85 21.57
N THR A 178 -9.15 -27.82 21.39
CA THR A 178 -8.25 -26.93 22.12
C THR A 178 -8.47 -25.49 21.63
N GLU A 179 -8.90 -24.64 22.56
CA GLU A 179 -8.98 -23.19 22.36
C GLU A 179 -7.59 -22.60 22.06
N VAL A 180 -7.57 -21.38 21.52
CA VAL A 180 -6.32 -20.72 21.11
C VAL A 180 -5.33 -20.64 22.28
N THR A 181 -4.13 -21.15 22.06
CA THR A 181 -3.03 -21.24 23.03
C THR A 181 -1.69 -21.33 22.30
N THR A 182 -0.58 -21.30 23.03
CA THR A 182 0.73 -21.62 22.49
C THR A 182 0.89 -23.13 22.24
N ILE A 183 1.23 -23.53 21.02
CA ILE A 183 1.53 -24.91 20.62
C ILE A 183 2.93 -24.96 20.01
N SER A 184 3.78 -25.89 20.47
CA SER A 184 5.11 -26.05 19.86
C SER A 184 5.03 -26.70 18.48
N SER A 185 5.91 -26.34 17.55
CA SER A 185 5.98 -26.97 16.23
C SER A 185 6.18 -28.49 16.26
N GLU A 186 6.78 -29.02 17.34
CA GLU A 186 6.94 -30.46 17.58
C GLU A 186 5.65 -31.16 18.06
N GLU A 187 4.66 -30.39 18.50
CA GLU A 187 3.38 -30.89 19.03
C GLU A 187 2.26 -30.83 18.00
N PHE A 188 2.49 -30.22 16.83
CA PHE A 188 1.52 -30.24 15.75
C PHE A 188 1.25 -31.69 15.28
N SER A 189 -0.02 -32.07 15.24
CA SER A 189 -0.51 -33.31 14.68
C SER A 189 -0.71 -33.10 13.19
N CYS A 190 0.25 -33.54 12.38
CA CYS A 190 0.22 -33.35 10.93
C CYS A 190 0.27 -34.68 10.19
N GLY A 191 -0.20 -34.66 8.94
CA GLY A 191 -0.03 -35.78 8.03
C GLY A 191 -1.14 -35.89 7.00
N ILE A 192 -0.83 -36.51 5.87
CA ILE A 192 -1.83 -36.87 4.87
C ILE A 192 -1.77 -38.39 4.68
N ARG A 193 -2.76 -39.16 5.16
CA ARG A 193 -2.74 -40.64 5.02
C ARG A 193 -2.63 -41.10 3.58
N SER A 194 -3.22 -40.37 2.64
CA SER A 194 -3.13 -40.69 1.21
C SER A 194 -1.71 -40.59 0.66
N GLN A 195 -0.81 -39.85 1.33
CA GLN A 195 0.61 -39.71 1.01
C GLN A 195 1.53 -40.61 1.85
N GLY A 196 0.97 -41.49 2.67
CA GLY A 196 1.74 -42.50 3.42
C GLY A 196 1.95 -42.19 4.90
N ASP A 197 1.37 -41.11 5.41
CA ASP A 197 1.40 -40.79 6.84
C ASP A 197 0.55 -41.77 7.68
N PRO A 198 0.93 -42.01 8.94
CA PRO A 198 0.22 -42.92 9.82
C PRO A 198 -1.16 -42.38 10.27
N GLN A 199 -1.37 -41.07 10.20
CA GLN A 199 -2.59 -40.38 10.57
C GLN A 199 -2.87 -39.21 9.63
N ASP A 200 -4.12 -38.75 9.62
CA ASP A 200 -4.47 -37.48 9.01
C ASP A 200 -4.10 -36.39 10.01
N GLY A 201 -3.72 -35.22 9.52
CA GLY A 201 -3.41 -34.06 10.33
C GLY A 201 -4.65 -33.47 11.00
N ASP A 202 -4.38 -32.63 11.98
CA ASP A 202 -5.38 -31.84 12.68
C ASP A 202 -5.54 -30.47 11.98
N PHE A 203 -6.73 -29.90 12.10
CA PHE A 203 -7.02 -28.52 11.72
C PHE A 203 -6.65 -27.55 12.83
N TYR A 204 -5.93 -26.50 12.47
CA TYR A 204 -5.46 -25.43 13.34
C TYR A 204 -6.10 -24.11 12.91
N LYS A 205 -6.60 -23.35 13.89
CA LYS A 205 -7.28 -22.09 13.68
C LYS A 205 -6.33 -20.92 13.94
N SER A 206 -6.29 -19.96 13.03
CA SER A 206 -5.59 -18.70 13.23
C SER A 206 -6.40 -17.73 14.09
N ASP A 207 -5.68 -16.92 14.87
CA ASP A 207 -6.20 -15.81 15.67
C ASP A 207 -5.53 -14.47 15.27
N LEU A 208 -4.83 -14.46 14.13
CA LEU A 208 -4.11 -13.31 13.62
C LEU A 208 -5.07 -12.19 13.23
N LEU A 209 -5.00 -11.10 13.97
CA LEU A 209 -5.72 -9.88 13.64
C LEU A 209 -4.98 -9.13 12.52
N ILE A 210 -5.72 -8.72 11.51
CA ILE A 210 -5.23 -7.97 10.35
C ILE A 210 -5.82 -6.56 10.34
N ASN A 211 -5.23 -5.65 9.59
CA ASN A 211 -5.85 -4.35 9.34
C ASN A 211 -7.17 -4.55 8.60
N LEU A 212 -8.23 -3.88 9.07
CA LEU A 212 -9.56 -3.93 8.48
C LEU A 212 -10.15 -2.52 8.35
N TRP A 213 -9.31 -1.50 8.55
CA TRP A 213 -9.71 -0.11 8.54
C TRP A 213 -8.58 0.82 8.11
N HIS A 214 -8.97 1.82 7.33
CA HIS A 214 -8.17 2.90 6.81
C HIS A 214 -8.97 4.20 6.94
N PRO A 215 -8.28 5.34 7.13
CA PRO A 215 -8.92 6.64 7.28
C PRO A 215 -9.60 7.10 5.97
N ASP A 216 -10.51 8.06 6.09
CA ASP A 216 -10.97 8.80 4.91
C ASP A 216 -9.78 9.43 4.19
N GLY A 217 -9.86 9.52 2.87
CA GLY A 217 -8.78 9.98 1.99
C GLY A 217 -7.68 8.95 1.72
N ALA A 218 -7.68 7.79 2.39
CA ALA A 218 -6.80 6.70 2.01
C ALA A 218 -7.10 6.22 0.58
N LEU A 219 -6.03 5.94 -0.17
CA LEU A 219 -6.10 5.36 -1.50
C LEU A 219 -5.81 3.87 -1.35
N VAL A 220 -6.71 3.03 -1.84
CA VAL A 220 -6.60 1.58 -1.70
C VAL A 220 -6.85 0.86 -3.02
N MET A 221 -6.19 -0.27 -3.19
CA MET A 221 -6.45 -1.23 -4.27
C MET A 221 -6.25 -2.65 -3.76
N THR A 222 -6.76 -3.63 -4.49
CA THR A 222 -6.52 -5.05 -4.19
C THR A 222 -5.59 -5.65 -5.24
N PRO A 223 -4.88 -6.75 -4.93
CA PRO A 223 -3.88 -7.32 -5.84
C PRO A 223 -4.48 -7.76 -7.18
N ASP A 224 -5.70 -8.28 -7.17
CA ASP A 224 -6.36 -8.84 -8.35
C ASP A 224 -7.09 -7.80 -9.21
N ASN A 225 -7.09 -6.54 -8.77
CA ASN A 225 -7.90 -5.48 -9.38
C ASN A 225 -7.17 -4.14 -9.41
N ALA A 226 -6.85 -3.68 -10.63
CA ALA A 226 -6.17 -2.40 -10.86
C ALA A 226 -7.03 -1.14 -10.55
N ARG A 227 -8.26 -1.30 -10.02
CA ARG A 227 -9.09 -0.16 -9.61
C ARG A 227 -8.52 0.46 -8.34
N VAL A 228 -8.19 1.74 -8.44
CA VAL A 228 -7.87 2.56 -7.27
C VAL A 228 -9.13 3.20 -6.72
N TYR A 229 -9.35 2.99 -5.43
CA TYR A 229 -10.45 3.56 -4.67
C TYR A 229 -9.91 4.61 -3.72
N VAL A 230 -10.61 5.74 -3.60
CA VAL A 230 -10.47 6.60 -2.43
C VAL A 230 -11.53 6.22 -1.41
N LEU A 231 -11.13 6.09 -0.15
CA LEU A 231 -12.05 5.89 0.96
C LEU A 231 -12.63 7.22 1.40
N GLN A 232 -13.95 7.28 1.53
CA GLN A 232 -14.65 8.49 1.96
C GLN A 232 -15.97 8.12 2.64
N ASP A 233 -16.18 8.61 3.87
CA ASP A 233 -17.37 8.35 4.67
C ASP A 233 -17.65 6.84 4.82
N GLY A 234 -16.59 6.05 5.03
CA GLY A 234 -16.66 4.58 5.15
C GLY A 234 -17.07 3.87 3.86
N LYS A 235 -16.87 4.52 2.70
CA LYS A 235 -17.18 3.96 1.39
C LYS A 235 -16.00 4.00 0.43
N THR A 236 -15.90 3.00 -0.42
CA THR A 236 -14.97 2.97 -1.54
C THR A 236 -15.54 3.76 -2.70
N ARG A 237 -14.74 4.66 -3.28
CA ARG A 237 -15.12 5.43 -4.47
C ARG A 237 -14.08 5.19 -5.56
N TRP A 238 -14.48 4.44 -6.58
CA TRP A 238 -13.57 4.13 -7.68
C TRP A 238 -13.23 5.39 -8.49
N ILE A 239 -11.94 5.65 -8.67
CA ILE A 239 -11.44 6.70 -9.58
C ILE A 239 -11.32 6.08 -10.97
N GLN A 240 -12.24 6.44 -11.87
CA GLN A 240 -12.40 5.68 -13.13
C GLN A 240 -11.27 5.86 -14.15
N ASN A 241 -10.51 6.95 -14.07
CA ASN A 241 -9.47 7.23 -15.05
C ASN A 241 -8.31 8.02 -14.44
N GLU A 242 -7.16 7.87 -15.07
CA GLU A 242 -5.89 8.47 -14.69
C GLU A 242 -5.95 10.01 -14.65
N SER A 243 -6.62 10.67 -15.60
CA SER A 243 -6.70 12.14 -15.59
C SER A 243 -7.52 12.67 -14.41
N THR A 244 -8.48 11.89 -13.89
CA THR A 244 -9.19 12.19 -12.65
C THR A 244 -8.28 12.01 -11.45
N PHE A 245 -7.47 10.96 -11.44
CA PHE A 245 -6.51 10.68 -10.38
C PHE A 245 -5.50 11.83 -10.22
N TRP A 246 -4.82 12.18 -11.31
CA TRP A 246 -3.87 13.30 -11.32
C TRP A 246 -4.54 14.65 -11.12
N GLY A 247 -5.73 14.86 -11.68
CA GLY A 247 -6.50 16.08 -11.43
C GLY A 247 -6.95 16.23 -9.97
N LEU A 248 -6.93 15.17 -9.18
CA LEU A 248 -7.14 15.24 -7.74
C LEU A 248 -5.84 15.37 -6.97
N GLU A 249 -4.69 15.55 -7.63
CA GLU A 249 -3.38 15.63 -6.98
C GLU A 249 -3.15 14.43 -6.04
N TYR A 250 -3.55 13.23 -6.49
CA TYR A 250 -3.21 11.98 -5.82
C TYR A 250 -1.89 11.44 -6.35
N ASP A 251 -1.20 10.66 -5.52
CA ASP A 251 0.02 9.96 -5.87
C ASP A 251 -0.19 8.43 -5.84
N PHE A 252 0.38 7.71 -6.79
CA PHE A 252 0.34 6.24 -6.78
C PHE A 252 1.20 5.67 -5.66
N ASP A 253 2.24 6.38 -5.22
CA ASP A 253 3.08 5.96 -4.09
C ASP A 253 2.29 5.96 -2.77
N ASP A 254 1.20 6.73 -2.72
CA ASP A 254 0.26 6.71 -1.60
C ASP A 254 -0.71 5.52 -1.65
N VAL A 255 -0.83 4.77 -2.75
CA VAL A 255 -1.83 3.70 -2.86
C VAL A 255 -1.44 2.51 -1.97
N THR A 256 -2.29 2.23 -0.98
CA THR A 256 -2.12 1.08 -0.10
C THR A 256 -2.76 -0.16 -0.71
N LEU A 257 -1.99 -1.24 -0.83
CA LEU A 257 -2.53 -2.54 -1.17
C LEU A 257 -3.26 -3.12 0.05
N VAL A 258 -4.51 -3.50 -0.14
CA VAL A 258 -5.38 -4.08 0.91
C VAL A 258 -5.89 -5.45 0.49
N SER A 259 -6.27 -6.26 1.46
CA SER A 259 -6.95 -7.53 1.19
C SER A 259 -8.35 -7.31 0.63
N GLU A 260 -8.89 -8.32 -0.05
CA GLU A 260 -10.28 -8.31 -0.51
C GLU A 260 -11.23 -8.27 0.70
N SER A 261 -10.83 -8.95 1.78
CA SER A 261 -11.54 -8.98 3.06
C SER A 261 -11.57 -7.61 3.77
N GLU A 262 -10.51 -6.82 3.62
CA GLU A 262 -10.45 -5.44 4.11
C GLU A 262 -11.29 -4.50 3.25
N LEU A 263 -11.26 -4.65 1.92
CA LEU A 263 -12.09 -3.86 1.02
C LEU A 263 -13.59 -4.10 1.27
N ASP A 264 -13.99 -5.33 1.60
CA ASP A 264 -15.36 -5.73 1.97
C ASP A 264 -15.89 -5.06 3.25
N CYS A 265 -15.01 -4.48 4.10
CA CYS A 265 -15.45 -3.72 5.27
C CYS A 265 -16.11 -2.38 4.90
N TYR A 266 -15.92 -1.89 3.67
CA TYR A 266 -16.43 -0.58 3.21
C TYR A 266 -17.68 -0.72 2.36
N GLY A 267 -18.54 0.30 2.41
CA GLY A 267 -19.70 0.37 1.52
C GLY A 267 -19.32 0.85 0.11
N ASP A 268 -20.16 0.57 -0.89
CA ASP A 268 -19.98 1.15 -2.22
C ASP A 268 -20.38 2.63 -2.25
N GLY A 269 -19.44 3.49 -2.62
CA GLY A 269 -19.65 4.90 -2.91
C GLY A 269 -19.98 5.15 -4.39
N SER A 270 -20.27 6.40 -4.74
CA SER A 270 -20.39 6.78 -6.14
C SER A 270 -19.01 6.98 -6.75
N ASP A 271 -18.76 6.33 -7.88
CA ASP A 271 -17.55 6.50 -8.66
C ASP A 271 -17.23 7.98 -8.91
N ILE A 272 -15.94 8.29 -8.97
CA ILE A 272 -15.42 9.59 -9.33
C ILE A 272 -15.13 9.56 -10.83
N VAL A 273 -15.84 10.41 -11.57
CA VAL A 273 -15.88 10.38 -13.03
C VAL A 273 -15.65 11.76 -13.62
N GLY A 274 -14.99 11.80 -14.77
CA GLY A 274 -14.77 13.01 -15.56
C GLY A 274 -13.56 13.85 -15.13
N GLU A 275 -13.17 14.80 -15.98
CA GLU A 275 -12.05 15.69 -15.68
C GLU A 275 -12.35 16.54 -14.44
N THR A 276 -11.35 16.64 -13.57
CA THR A 276 -11.34 17.46 -12.37
C THR A 276 -9.96 18.08 -12.22
N PHE A 277 -9.84 19.12 -11.38
CA PHE A 277 -8.55 19.65 -10.97
C PHE A 277 -8.66 20.22 -9.55
N ILE A 278 -7.53 20.35 -8.88
CA ILE A 278 -7.36 21.08 -7.63
C ILE A 278 -6.39 22.23 -7.90
N ASP A 279 -6.66 23.40 -7.36
CA ASP A 279 -5.77 24.57 -7.47
C ASP A 279 -5.96 25.51 -6.27
N ALA A 280 -5.07 26.49 -6.12
CA ALA A 280 -5.20 27.57 -5.16
C ALA A 280 -5.15 28.93 -5.83
N ALA A 281 -5.83 29.92 -5.26
CA ALA A 281 -5.80 31.28 -5.77
C ALA A 281 -6.12 32.32 -4.69
N PHE A 282 -5.47 33.48 -4.79
CA PHE A 282 -5.84 34.66 -4.03
C PHE A 282 -6.91 35.46 -4.74
N ASP A 283 -7.82 36.07 -3.97
CA ASP A 283 -8.70 37.13 -4.47
C ASP A 283 -8.11 38.53 -4.28
N THR A 284 -8.83 39.57 -4.70
CA THR A 284 -8.32 40.95 -4.60
C THR A 284 -8.32 41.53 -3.19
N GLU A 285 -8.88 40.81 -2.22
CA GLU A 285 -8.85 41.14 -0.80
C GLU A 285 -7.73 40.37 -0.06
N GLU A 286 -6.85 39.67 -0.79
CA GLU A 286 -5.76 38.83 -0.27
C GLU A 286 -6.26 37.61 0.53
N GLU A 287 -7.51 37.18 0.30
CA GLU A 287 -8.02 35.93 0.86
C GLU A 287 -7.62 34.75 -0.03
N LEU A 288 -7.09 33.69 0.59
CA LEU A 288 -6.66 32.48 -0.09
C LEU A 288 -7.81 31.47 -0.22
N TRP A 289 -7.95 30.89 -1.41
CA TRP A 289 -8.98 29.92 -1.73
C TRP A 289 -8.38 28.66 -2.33
N LEU A 290 -8.79 27.50 -1.82
CA LEU A 290 -8.66 26.22 -2.51
C LEU A 290 -9.82 26.10 -3.49
N ILE A 291 -9.54 25.69 -4.72
CA ILE A 291 -10.47 25.51 -5.82
C ILE A 291 -10.50 24.02 -6.15
N VAL A 292 -11.70 23.44 -6.16
CA VAL A 292 -11.88 22.00 -6.39
C VAL A 292 -12.95 21.78 -7.45
N GLY A 293 -12.64 20.89 -8.40
CA GLY A 293 -13.55 20.42 -9.44
C GLY A 293 -13.46 21.24 -10.73
N ALA A 294 -13.71 20.59 -11.86
CA ALA A 294 -13.72 21.28 -13.15
C ALA A 294 -14.86 22.31 -13.27
N ALA A 295 -14.68 23.32 -14.11
CA ALA A 295 -15.69 24.37 -14.33
C ALA A 295 -17.06 23.84 -14.81
N SER A 296 -17.06 22.66 -15.44
CA SER A 296 -18.25 21.92 -15.90
C SER A 296 -18.95 21.13 -14.80
N ASP A 297 -18.28 20.80 -13.70
CA ASP A 297 -18.82 19.96 -12.64
C ASP A 297 -19.86 20.73 -11.81
N SER A 298 -21.00 20.09 -11.54
CA SER A 298 -22.04 20.63 -10.66
C SER A 298 -21.62 20.71 -9.19
N ASN A 299 -20.65 19.90 -8.76
CA ASN A 299 -20.19 19.83 -7.38
C ASN A 299 -18.93 20.66 -7.13
N ARG A 300 -18.41 21.37 -8.13
CA ARG A 300 -17.24 22.25 -7.98
C ARG A 300 -17.49 23.31 -6.91
N TYR A 301 -16.44 23.66 -6.18
CA TYR A 301 -16.51 24.67 -5.13
C TYR A 301 -15.15 25.34 -4.91
N ARG A 302 -15.16 26.44 -4.18
CA ARG A 302 -13.95 27.00 -3.58
C ARG A 302 -14.13 27.13 -2.08
N ALA A 303 -13.10 26.86 -1.30
CA ALA A 303 -13.14 26.93 0.15
C ALA A 303 -12.00 27.81 0.66
N ARG A 304 -12.23 28.51 1.77
CA ARG A 304 -11.24 29.45 2.32
C ARG A 304 -10.11 28.69 2.99
N VAL A 305 -8.89 29.03 2.66
CA VAL A 305 -7.71 28.53 3.38
C VAL A 305 -7.37 29.55 4.46
N ARG A 306 -7.09 29.08 5.68
CA ARG A 306 -6.67 29.98 6.76
C ARG A 306 -5.27 30.51 6.45
N GLY A 307 -4.98 31.74 6.88
CA GLY A 307 -3.62 32.29 6.72
C GLY A 307 -2.56 31.58 7.57
N THR A 308 -2.95 30.96 8.70
CA THR A 308 -2.05 30.12 9.50
C THR A 308 -1.95 28.72 8.91
N GLY A 309 -0.72 28.20 8.74
CA GLY A 309 -0.47 26.85 8.22
C GLY A 309 -0.93 26.66 6.77
N TRP A 310 -1.05 27.73 5.98
CA TRP A 310 -1.61 27.64 4.63
C TRP A 310 -0.74 26.81 3.68
N GLU A 311 0.59 26.90 3.83
CA GLU A 311 1.57 26.12 3.07
C GLU A 311 1.37 24.62 3.35
N ASP A 312 1.25 24.24 4.62
CA ASP A 312 1.01 22.87 5.05
C ASP A 312 -0.34 22.34 4.57
N VAL A 313 -1.38 23.18 4.65
CA VAL A 313 -2.70 22.84 4.12
C VAL A 313 -2.60 22.59 2.62
N LEU A 314 -2.06 23.51 1.82
CA LEU A 314 -1.97 23.30 0.37
C LEU A 314 -1.09 22.11 0.01
N SER A 315 0.03 21.91 0.71
CA SER A 315 0.90 20.74 0.53
C SER A 315 0.17 19.43 0.80
N SER A 316 -0.68 19.35 1.83
CA SER A 316 -1.52 18.17 2.08
C SER A 316 -2.53 17.88 0.97
N TRP A 317 -2.85 18.88 0.16
CA TRP A 317 -3.70 18.76 -1.03
C TRP A 317 -2.89 18.54 -2.33
N GLY A 318 -1.59 18.26 -2.22
CA GLY A 318 -0.67 18.03 -3.35
C GLY A 318 -0.19 19.31 -4.06
N LEU A 319 -0.53 20.49 -3.52
CA LEU A 319 -0.16 21.77 -4.13
C LEU A 319 1.12 22.33 -3.52
N SER A 320 2.17 22.43 -4.35
CA SER A 320 3.49 22.95 -3.95
C SER A 320 3.56 24.48 -4.09
N TYR A 321 3.07 25.19 -3.07
CA TYR A 321 3.15 26.65 -2.96
C TYR A 321 3.86 27.08 -1.67
N ASP A 322 4.58 28.19 -1.74
CA ASP A 322 5.26 28.81 -0.59
C ASP A 322 5.33 30.35 -0.75
N ARG A 323 5.93 31.06 0.21
CA ARG A 323 6.11 32.53 0.11
C ARG A 323 6.96 33.02 -1.07
N SER A 324 7.72 32.14 -1.72
CA SER A 324 8.53 32.46 -2.90
C SER A 324 7.79 32.15 -4.21
N ASN A 325 6.84 31.23 -4.17
CA ASN A 325 5.95 30.81 -5.24
C ASN A 325 4.50 30.81 -4.71
N GLU A 326 3.91 31.99 -4.58
CA GLU A 326 2.53 32.12 -4.10
C GLU A 326 1.51 31.87 -5.22
N PRO A 327 0.31 31.38 -4.89
CA PRO A 327 -0.78 31.25 -5.84
C PRO A 327 -1.12 32.55 -6.58
N ASP A 328 -1.63 32.42 -7.81
CA ASP A 328 -2.02 33.57 -8.62
C ASP A 328 -3.19 34.36 -8.00
N THR A 329 -3.17 35.68 -8.18
CA THR A 329 -4.26 36.56 -7.74
C THR A 329 -5.26 36.85 -8.86
N TYR A 330 -6.55 36.62 -8.59
CA TYR A 330 -7.63 36.84 -9.55
C TYR A 330 -8.64 37.88 -9.06
N GLY A 331 -9.14 38.71 -9.99
CA GLY A 331 -10.23 39.64 -9.71
C GLY A 331 -11.52 38.94 -9.27
N ASP A 332 -12.25 39.51 -8.31
CA ASP A 332 -13.49 38.91 -7.77
C ASP A 332 -14.58 38.68 -8.83
N THR A 333 -14.54 39.46 -9.93
CA THR A 333 -15.47 39.32 -11.07
C THR A 333 -14.93 38.43 -12.18
N SER A 334 -13.73 37.85 -12.02
CA SER A 334 -13.17 36.91 -12.98
C SER A 334 -14.02 35.65 -13.05
N SER A 335 -14.04 35.00 -14.22
CA SER A 335 -14.68 33.70 -14.34
C SER A 335 -14.10 32.68 -13.36
N TYR A 336 -12.82 32.81 -13.02
CA TYR A 336 -12.13 31.96 -12.06
C TYR A 336 -12.73 32.06 -10.66
N MET A 337 -13.02 33.27 -10.18
CA MET A 337 -13.64 33.46 -8.86
C MET A 337 -15.17 33.28 -8.87
N THR A 338 -15.84 33.52 -10.00
CA THR A 338 -17.31 33.44 -10.05
C THR A 338 -17.86 32.08 -10.44
N ASN A 339 -17.09 31.24 -11.14
CA ASN A 339 -17.58 29.93 -11.57
C ASN A 339 -17.63 28.95 -10.39
N TRP A 340 -16.72 29.05 -9.42
CA TRP A 340 -16.68 28.18 -8.25
C TRP A 340 -17.43 28.83 -7.08
N PRO A 341 -18.58 28.27 -6.66
CA PRO A 341 -19.32 28.79 -5.53
C PRO A 341 -18.52 28.63 -4.23
N PRO A 342 -18.53 29.63 -3.33
CA PRO A 342 -17.81 29.53 -2.06
C PRO A 342 -18.50 28.55 -1.09
N SER A 343 -17.71 27.69 -0.47
CA SER A 343 -18.07 26.91 0.71
C SER A 343 -18.08 27.79 1.96
N ALA A 344 -18.88 27.40 2.96
CA ALA A 344 -18.97 28.12 4.23
C ALA A 344 -17.84 27.75 5.21
N SER A 345 -17.19 26.61 5.00
CA SER A 345 -16.15 26.08 5.88
C SER A 345 -14.75 26.47 5.41
N TYR A 346 -13.83 26.51 6.36
CA TYR A 346 -12.40 26.56 6.03
C TYR A 346 -11.93 25.20 5.55
N VAL A 347 -10.91 25.21 4.70
CA VAL A 347 -10.17 24.04 4.25
C VAL A 347 -9.38 23.49 5.44
N SER A 348 -9.52 22.20 5.68
CA SER A 348 -8.67 21.42 6.58
C SER A 348 -7.49 20.84 5.79
N MET A 349 -6.48 20.29 6.48
CA MET A 349 -5.60 19.34 5.77
C MET A 349 -6.44 18.25 5.12
N ARG A 350 -5.96 17.73 3.99
CA ARG A 350 -6.67 16.70 3.23
C ARG A 350 -6.85 15.46 4.11
N ASP A 351 -8.03 14.84 4.06
CA ASP A 351 -8.21 13.54 4.72
C ASP A 351 -7.19 12.54 4.14
N GLY A 352 -6.67 11.66 4.99
CA GLY A 352 -5.62 10.70 4.66
C GLY A 352 -4.19 11.24 4.89
N THR A 353 -4.05 12.54 5.18
CA THR A 353 -2.73 13.14 5.48
C THR A 353 -2.17 12.58 6.78
N ILE A 354 -0.91 12.15 6.74
CA ILE A 354 -0.14 11.78 7.92
C ILE A 354 0.68 13.00 8.33
N VAL A 355 0.51 13.47 9.55
CA VAL A 355 1.12 14.71 10.02
C VAL A 355 1.77 14.54 11.39
N LYS A 356 2.88 15.24 11.61
CA LYS A 356 3.51 15.42 12.92
C LYS A 356 3.90 16.88 13.12
N GLU A 357 3.93 17.31 14.37
CA GLU A 357 4.52 18.60 14.73
C GLU A 357 6.03 18.44 14.92
N SER A 358 6.81 19.44 14.51
CA SER A 358 8.28 19.40 14.50
C SER A 358 8.92 19.09 15.85
N ASP A 359 8.31 19.56 16.94
CA ASP A 359 8.76 19.34 18.33
C ASP A 359 8.04 18.18 19.03
N ALA A 360 7.18 17.43 18.32
CA ALA A 360 6.43 16.30 18.84
C ALA A 360 6.86 14.97 18.20
N SER A 361 6.76 13.89 18.99
CA SER A 361 6.91 12.52 18.48
C SER A 361 5.60 11.90 18.01
N ASP A 362 4.48 12.51 18.39
CA ASP A 362 3.15 11.98 18.06
C ASP A 362 2.88 12.17 16.56
N VAL A 363 2.36 11.11 15.95
CA VAL A 363 1.92 11.10 14.56
C VAL A 363 0.40 11.07 14.56
N TYR A 364 -0.20 11.91 13.71
CA TYR A 364 -1.63 12.02 13.54
C TYR A 364 -2.03 11.66 12.12
N ILE A 365 -3.21 11.06 11.98
CA ILE A 365 -3.86 10.87 10.69
C ILE A 365 -5.06 11.79 10.62
N ILE A 366 -5.13 12.59 9.56
CA ILE A 366 -6.25 13.49 9.32
C ILE A 366 -7.40 12.70 8.70
N SER A 367 -8.57 12.77 9.32
CA SER A 367 -9.77 12.07 8.81
C SER A 367 -11.03 12.75 9.34
N GLY A 368 -11.95 13.09 8.44
CA GLY A 368 -13.23 13.74 8.80
C GLY A 368 -13.04 15.08 9.51
N GLY A 369 -11.94 15.79 9.26
CA GLY A 369 -11.57 17.04 9.94
C GLY A 369 -10.96 16.89 11.33
N PHE A 370 -10.74 15.67 11.82
CA PHE A 370 -10.04 15.38 13.08
C PHE A 370 -8.59 15.00 12.84
N ALA A 371 -7.73 15.28 13.82
CA ALA A 371 -6.38 14.73 13.89
C ALA A 371 -6.38 13.54 14.85
N LEU A 372 -6.30 12.33 14.30
CA LEU A 372 -6.38 11.07 15.04
C LEU A 372 -4.97 10.64 15.47
N PRO A 373 -4.60 10.71 16.76
CA PRO A 373 -3.30 10.25 17.22
C PRO A 373 -3.15 8.73 17.06
N VAL A 374 -1.97 8.30 16.60
CA VAL A 374 -1.59 6.90 16.51
C VAL A 374 -0.96 6.44 17.83
N LYS A 375 -1.55 5.43 18.49
CA LYS A 375 -1.20 5.05 19.87
C LYS A 375 0.20 4.45 20.00
N THR A 376 0.61 3.63 19.04
CA THR A 376 1.90 2.92 19.05
C THR A 376 2.48 2.78 17.64
N TRP A 377 3.79 2.55 17.57
CA TRP A 377 4.47 2.25 16.30
C TRP A 377 3.93 0.99 15.62
N ASP A 378 3.60 -0.04 16.41
CA ASP A 378 3.01 -1.28 15.86
C ASP A 378 1.66 -1.03 15.17
N VAL A 379 0.84 -0.12 15.72
CA VAL A 379 -0.42 0.28 15.07
C VAL A 379 -0.13 1.04 13.77
N TYR A 380 0.85 1.95 13.80
CA TYR A 380 1.26 2.69 12.59
C TYR A 380 1.71 1.76 11.46
N LEU A 381 2.55 0.77 11.78
CA LEU A 381 3.03 -0.22 10.81
C LEU A 381 1.90 -1.15 10.33
N LEU A 382 1.00 -1.58 11.22
CA LEU A 382 -0.15 -2.42 10.84
C LEU A 382 -1.06 -1.74 9.81
N MET A 383 -1.21 -0.41 9.89
CA MET A 383 -1.96 0.38 8.91
C MET A 383 -1.28 0.48 7.53
N ASN A 384 -0.07 -0.08 7.37
CA ASN A 384 0.67 -0.13 6.12
C ASN A 384 0.93 1.25 5.47
N HIS A 385 1.21 2.26 6.31
CA HIS A 385 1.43 3.64 5.90
C HIS A 385 2.90 4.08 5.94
N TYR A 386 3.84 3.18 6.20
CA TYR A 386 5.25 3.54 6.43
C TYR A 386 6.01 4.02 5.17
N ARG A 387 5.48 3.75 3.97
CA ARG A 387 5.99 4.30 2.71
C ARG A 387 5.47 5.70 2.40
N ARG A 388 4.43 6.16 3.10
CA ARG A 388 3.86 7.49 2.91
C ARG A 388 4.65 8.54 3.65
N ASP A 389 4.77 9.71 3.05
CA ASP A 389 5.44 10.84 3.67
C ASP A 389 4.66 11.36 4.88
N ILE A 390 5.40 11.62 5.97
CA ILE A 390 4.86 12.30 7.15
C ILE A 390 5.10 13.79 6.99
N LEU A 391 4.02 14.54 6.76
CA LEU A 391 4.06 16.00 6.71
C LEU A 391 4.48 16.54 8.07
N THR A 392 5.63 17.21 8.13
CA THR A 392 6.13 17.83 9.36
C THR A 392 5.76 19.31 9.36
N VAL A 393 4.99 19.72 10.36
CA VAL A 393 4.48 21.10 10.48
C VAL A 393 5.03 21.82 11.72
N ASP A 394 4.88 23.14 11.73
CA ASP A 394 5.20 23.96 12.91
C ASP A 394 4.35 23.55 14.13
N ASP A 395 4.91 23.73 15.32
CA ASP A 395 4.24 23.43 16.59
C ASP A 395 2.91 24.19 16.74
N GLY A 396 1.86 23.48 17.14
CA GLY A 396 0.51 24.00 17.35
C GLY A 396 -0.38 24.05 16.10
N ILE A 397 0.17 23.88 14.88
CA ILE A 397 -0.60 23.95 13.63
C ILE A 397 -1.70 22.88 13.60
N VAL A 398 -1.41 21.65 14.05
CA VAL A 398 -2.39 20.55 14.02
C VAL A 398 -3.59 20.91 14.88
N GLY A 399 -3.36 21.43 16.10
CA GLY A 399 -4.43 21.82 17.03
C GLY A 399 -5.18 23.10 16.64
N GLU A 400 -4.57 23.98 15.85
CA GLU A 400 -5.26 25.13 15.28
C GLU A 400 -6.23 24.71 14.17
N LEU A 401 -5.80 23.81 13.29
CA LEU A 401 -6.55 23.39 12.10
C LEU A 401 -7.59 22.31 12.41
N HIS A 402 -7.30 21.43 13.37
CA HIS A 402 -8.07 20.22 13.64
C HIS A 402 -8.40 20.06 15.12
N GLN A 403 -9.50 19.37 15.37
CA GLN A 403 -9.75 18.83 16.70
C GLN A 403 -8.89 17.58 16.89
N ILE A 404 -8.02 17.59 17.89
CA ILE A 404 -7.11 16.47 18.20
C ILE A 404 -7.83 15.42 19.06
N GLY A 405 -7.68 14.15 18.71
CA GLY A 405 -8.06 13.01 19.55
C GLY A 405 -7.17 12.85 20.78
N SER A 406 -7.46 11.85 21.62
CA SER A 406 -6.69 11.55 22.82
C SER A 406 -6.71 10.06 23.12
N CYS A 407 -5.55 9.42 22.97
CA CYS A 407 -5.32 8.03 23.36
C CYS A 407 -5.31 7.82 24.88
N THR A 408 -5.26 8.88 25.69
CA THR A 408 -5.36 8.76 27.15
C THR A 408 -6.81 8.62 27.61
N THR A 409 -7.75 9.11 26.81
CA THR A 409 -9.20 9.06 27.09
C THR A 409 -9.94 8.12 26.16
N ASP A 410 -9.21 7.35 25.32
CA ASP A 410 -9.74 6.48 24.26
C ASP A 410 -10.76 7.21 23.35
N GLN A 411 -10.53 8.49 23.08
CA GLN A 411 -11.38 9.29 22.21
C GLN A 411 -10.66 9.57 20.91
N MET A 412 -11.20 9.08 19.78
CA MET A 412 -10.65 9.33 18.45
C MET A 412 -9.16 8.97 18.33
N CYS A 413 -8.77 7.85 18.96
CA CYS A 413 -7.40 7.35 18.98
C CYS A 413 -7.28 6.12 18.09
N LEU A 414 -6.24 6.08 17.27
CA LEU A 414 -5.94 4.91 16.46
C LEU A 414 -5.14 3.92 17.30
N ASP A 415 -5.84 2.92 17.82
CA ASP A 415 -5.26 1.77 18.47
C ASP A 415 -5.58 0.47 17.74
N TYR A 416 -5.08 -0.65 18.29
CA TYR A 416 -5.21 -1.94 17.66
C TYR A 416 -6.68 -2.35 17.46
N GLU A 417 -7.57 -2.06 18.42
CA GLU A 417 -9.00 -2.37 18.29
C GLU A 417 -9.64 -1.52 17.19
N ALA A 418 -9.27 -0.24 17.11
CA ALA A 418 -9.77 0.66 16.07
C ALA A 418 -9.42 0.16 14.66
N VAL A 419 -8.15 -0.17 14.40
CA VAL A 419 -7.68 -0.50 13.05
C VAL A 419 -8.04 -1.93 12.61
N THR A 420 -8.27 -2.85 13.57
CA THR A 420 -8.62 -4.25 13.26
C THR A 420 -10.12 -4.56 13.31
N THR A 421 -10.96 -3.52 13.43
CA THR A 421 -12.42 -3.66 13.39
C THR A 421 -12.96 -3.02 12.11
N CYS A 422 -13.73 -3.76 11.30
CA CYS A 422 -14.40 -3.17 10.14
C CYS A 422 -15.20 -1.91 10.54
N GLY A 423 -14.96 -0.80 9.85
CA GLY A 423 -15.59 0.50 10.16
C GLY A 423 -14.89 1.28 11.28
N GLY A 424 -13.73 0.81 11.74
CA GLY A 424 -12.76 1.59 12.50
C GLY A 424 -12.92 1.56 14.01
N GLY A 425 -13.99 0.99 14.56
CA GLY A 425 -14.23 0.97 16.03
C GLY A 425 -14.31 2.34 16.71
N LEU A 426 -14.03 3.42 15.98
CA LEU A 426 -14.08 4.79 16.40
C LEU A 426 -15.54 5.22 16.41
N GLU A 427 -16.10 5.46 17.59
CA GLU A 427 -17.32 6.28 17.70
C GLU A 427 -16.94 7.73 17.34
N LEU A 428 -16.75 8.00 16.05
CA LEU A 428 -16.71 9.34 15.48
C LEU A 428 -18.14 9.87 15.63
N SER A 429 -18.42 10.52 16.76
CA SER A 429 -19.76 10.99 17.12
C SER A 429 -20.49 11.60 15.92
N ASP A 430 -21.64 11.01 15.57
CA ASP A 430 -22.49 11.39 14.44
C ASP A 430 -22.62 12.92 14.25
N GLY A 431 -22.14 13.42 13.11
CA GLY A 431 -22.59 14.65 12.44
C GLY A 431 -23.56 14.29 11.30
N PRO A 432 -24.57 15.12 10.99
CA PRO A 432 -25.97 14.71 10.90
C PRO A 432 -26.33 13.95 9.61
N GLY A 433 -26.76 12.68 9.76
CA GLY A 433 -27.28 11.86 8.66
C GLY A 433 -28.21 10.74 9.11
N GLU A 434 -29.41 11.10 9.57
CA GLU A 434 -30.62 10.26 9.72
C GLU A 434 -30.58 8.98 10.59
N GLY A 435 -31.22 9.05 11.77
CA GLY A 435 -32.04 7.92 12.24
C GLY A 435 -32.24 7.74 13.75
N GLY A 436 -33.09 8.56 14.40
CA GLY A 436 -33.69 8.15 15.69
C GLY A 436 -34.05 9.27 16.65
N ASP A 437 -35.28 9.76 16.52
CA ASP A 437 -35.98 10.69 17.41
C ASP A 437 -35.75 10.40 18.91
N LEU A 438 -35.00 11.26 19.60
CA LEU A 438 -35.05 11.38 21.05
C LEU A 438 -35.21 12.85 21.46
N ASN A 439 -36.34 13.06 22.12
CA ASN A 439 -36.83 14.31 22.66
C ASN A 439 -35.74 15.14 23.37
N GLN A 440 -35.60 16.35 22.86
CA GLN A 440 -35.35 17.60 23.58
C GLN A 440 -35.96 17.58 25.00
N ASP A 441 -35.10 17.78 26.02
CA ASP A 441 -35.33 18.56 27.24
C ASP A 441 -34.23 18.20 28.28
N ASP A 442 -33.24 19.07 28.50
CA ASP A 442 -33.09 19.83 29.75
C ASP A 442 -31.72 20.54 29.84
N TYR A 443 -31.82 21.83 30.15
CA TYR A 443 -30.74 22.71 30.59
C TYR A 443 -30.19 22.23 31.94
N ASP A 444 -28.89 22.43 32.21
CA ASP A 444 -28.42 23.18 33.39
C ASP A 444 -26.89 23.36 33.39
N ASP A 445 -26.51 24.64 33.27
CA ASP A 445 -25.27 25.28 33.74
C ASP A 445 -25.37 25.46 35.27
N PRO A 446 -24.29 25.29 36.06
CA PRO A 446 -23.58 26.49 36.52
C PRO A 446 -22.05 26.32 36.76
N ASP A 447 -21.29 27.29 36.25
CA ASP A 447 -20.32 28.19 36.93
C ASP A 447 -19.11 27.67 37.76
N GLU A 448 -18.08 28.53 37.70
CA GLU A 448 -16.92 28.78 38.62
C GLU A 448 -15.61 27.98 38.36
N GLU A 449 -14.40 28.56 38.33
CA GLU A 449 -13.90 29.91 38.54
C GLU A 449 -12.45 30.03 38.02
N GLN A 450 -12.04 31.28 37.76
CA GLN A 450 -10.70 31.76 37.38
C GLN A 450 -9.59 31.36 38.36
N ASP A 451 -8.35 31.23 37.86
CA ASP A 451 -7.20 31.96 38.42
C ASP A 451 -5.95 31.85 37.51
N ASP A 452 -5.45 33.02 37.11
CA ASP A 452 -4.10 33.27 36.57
C ASP A 452 -3.37 34.13 37.62
N PRO A 453 -2.04 33.96 37.81
CA PRO A 453 -1.24 35.14 37.57
C PRO A 453 0.14 34.90 36.94
N ALA A 454 0.51 35.90 36.13
CA ALA A 454 1.82 36.25 35.61
C ALA A 454 2.92 36.43 36.67
N ASP A 455 4.20 36.34 36.25
CA ASP A 455 5.20 37.42 36.37
C ASP A 455 6.61 37.02 35.88
N GLU A 456 7.17 37.86 34.99
CA GLU A 456 8.55 38.42 34.97
C GLU A 456 9.78 37.49 34.72
N VAL A 457 10.88 37.80 33.99
CA VAL A 457 11.54 39.03 33.47
C VAL A 457 12.74 38.63 32.56
N GLU A 458 13.02 39.44 31.51
CA GLU A 458 14.30 39.88 30.84
C GLU A 458 15.59 39.00 30.88
N GLN A 459 16.60 38.99 29.97
CA GLN A 459 17.09 39.86 28.89
C GLN A 459 18.26 39.14 28.16
N GLU A 460 18.38 39.34 26.83
CA GLU A 460 19.56 39.53 25.93
C GLU A 460 20.96 38.85 26.15
N GLN A 461 21.52 38.28 25.06
CA GLN A 461 22.84 38.58 24.42
C GLN A 461 23.16 37.52 23.32
N GLU A 462 23.19 37.88 22.03
CA GLU A 462 24.30 38.40 21.19
C GLU A 462 25.17 37.32 20.47
N GLU A 463 25.02 37.31 19.13
CA GLU A 463 25.98 37.10 18.02
C GLU A 463 26.96 35.90 17.98
N SER A 464 26.93 35.15 16.87
CA SER A 464 27.99 35.22 15.85
C SER A 464 27.61 34.49 14.55
N GLU A 465 27.71 35.22 13.44
CA GLU A 465 27.62 34.77 12.04
C GLU A 465 28.90 34.02 11.63
N GLU A 466 28.79 32.94 10.86
CA GLU A 466 29.87 32.44 10.01
C GLU A 466 29.35 32.26 8.58
N GLU A 467 29.92 33.05 7.67
CA GLU A 467 29.78 32.98 6.22
C GLU A 467 30.52 31.74 5.69
N VAL A 468 29.89 30.96 4.81
CA VAL A 468 30.57 29.97 3.96
C VAL A 468 30.36 30.38 2.51
N GLU A 469 31.47 30.71 1.85
CA GLU A 469 31.56 30.99 0.41
C GLU A 469 31.25 29.69 -0.38
N GLN A 470 30.27 29.74 -1.28
CA GLN A 470 30.03 28.69 -2.29
C GLN A 470 30.96 28.93 -3.49
N GLU A 471 31.74 27.91 -3.86
CA GLU A 471 32.43 27.84 -5.15
C GLU A 471 31.45 27.27 -6.19
N GLU A 472 31.21 28.01 -7.27
CA GLU A 472 30.45 27.56 -8.45
C GLU A 472 31.24 26.48 -9.21
N GLU A 473 30.73 25.25 -9.27
CA GLU A 473 31.15 24.26 -10.27
C GLU A 473 30.21 24.33 -11.48
N GLU A 474 30.78 24.54 -12.67
CA GLU A 474 30.06 24.51 -13.94
C GLU A 474 29.67 23.05 -14.27
N GLU A 475 28.37 22.74 -14.25
CA GLU A 475 27.87 21.46 -14.76
C GLU A 475 28.03 21.39 -16.29
N THR A 476 28.71 20.34 -16.73
CA THR A 476 28.74 19.91 -18.12
C THR A 476 27.48 19.11 -18.42
N SER A 477 26.69 19.52 -19.42
CA SER A 477 25.52 18.77 -19.88
C SER A 477 25.94 17.37 -20.36
N ASP A 478 25.63 16.34 -19.56
CA ASP A 478 25.80 14.94 -19.96
C ASP A 478 24.63 14.56 -20.88
N VAL A 479 24.97 14.11 -22.10
CA VAL A 479 23.98 13.62 -23.07
C VAL A 479 23.72 12.16 -22.74
N SER A 480 22.47 11.83 -22.43
CA SER A 480 22.02 10.46 -22.14
C SER A 480 21.49 9.81 -23.42
N THR A 481 21.62 8.49 -23.54
CA THR A 481 21.11 7.74 -24.71
C THR A 481 20.00 6.79 -24.27
N LEU A 482 18.81 6.90 -24.85
CA LEU A 482 17.70 5.97 -24.64
C LEU A 482 17.65 4.97 -25.79
N THR A 483 17.66 3.67 -25.48
CA THR A 483 17.59 2.56 -26.44
C THR A 483 16.36 1.70 -26.17
N VAL A 484 15.62 1.36 -27.22
CA VAL A 484 14.46 0.46 -27.18
C VAL A 484 14.68 -0.67 -28.18
N GLU A 485 14.67 -1.92 -27.71
CA GLU A 485 14.80 -3.13 -28.53
C GLU A 485 13.50 -3.93 -28.47
N VAL A 486 13.04 -4.44 -29.62
CA VAL A 486 11.80 -5.23 -29.71
C VAL A 486 12.08 -6.53 -30.45
N ASP A 487 11.76 -7.66 -29.81
CA ASP A 487 11.87 -9.01 -30.36
C ASP A 487 10.48 -9.60 -30.68
N TYR A 488 10.32 -10.19 -31.87
CA TYR A 488 9.05 -10.66 -32.42
C TYR A 488 9.10 -12.16 -32.78
N PRO A 489 8.08 -12.96 -32.41
CA PRO A 489 7.99 -14.36 -32.86
C PRO A 489 7.47 -14.45 -34.31
N ALA A 490 7.99 -15.42 -35.06
CA ALA A 490 7.66 -15.62 -36.48
C ALA A 490 6.17 -16.00 -36.71
N ASN A 491 5.51 -15.28 -37.64
CA ASN A 491 4.13 -15.47 -38.17
C ASN A 491 2.96 -14.73 -37.45
N SER A 492 3.20 -13.61 -36.79
CA SER A 492 2.16 -12.72 -36.25
C SER A 492 1.66 -11.69 -37.28
N PRO A 493 0.44 -11.12 -37.14
CA PRO A 493 -0.10 -10.08 -38.05
C PRO A 493 0.72 -8.79 -38.06
N GLU A 494 0.51 -7.92 -39.06
CA GLU A 494 1.15 -6.59 -39.14
C GLU A 494 0.84 -5.80 -37.85
N LEU A 495 1.90 -5.31 -37.20
CA LEU A 495 1.84 -4.63 -35.91
C LEU A 495 2.48 -3.25 -36.04
N THR A 496 1.80 -2.20 -35.59
CA THR A 496 2.38 -0.85 -35.53
C THR A 496 2.69 -0.51 -34.08
N LEU A 497 3.92 -0.10 -33.79
CA LEU A 497 4.35 0.26 -32.44
C LEU A 497 4.62 1.77 -32.37
N THR A 498 3.95 2.47 -31.47
CA THR A 498 4.25 3.87 -31.14
C THR A 498 4.87 3.95 -29.76
N VAL A 499 5.94 4.74 -29.62
CA VAL A 499 6.66 4.90 -28.34
C VAL A 499 6.58 6.38 -27.92
N GLN A 500 6.25 6.63 -26.64
CA GLN A 500 6.08 7.99 -26.10
C GLN A 500 6.84 8.11 -24.76
N PRO A 501 7.83 9.01 -24.65
CA PRO A 501 8.45 9.30 -23.36
C PRO A 501 7.50 10.11 -22.46
N VAL A 502 7.52 9.84 -21.16
CA VAL A 502 6.69 10.51 -20.14
C VAL A 502 7.59 11.31 -19.20
N TYR A 503 7.34 12.62 -19.05
CA TYR A 503 8.11 13.52 -18.19
C TYR A 503 7.23 14.13 -17.09
N ALA A 504 7.82 14.45 -15.93
CA ALA A 504 7.14 14.97 -14.74
C ALA A 504 6.44 16.34 -14.90
N ILE A 505 6.66 17.06 -16.01
CA ILE A 505 6.07 18.38 -16.25
C ILE A 505 5.07 18.26 -17.40
N SER A 506 3.81 18.60 -17.12
CA SER A 506 2.68 18.61 -18.04
C SER A 506 2.99 19.22 -19.41
N SER A 507 3.42 18.38 -20.34
CA SER A 507 3.23 18.60 -21.77
C SER A 507 3.33 17.23 -22.42
N LEU A 508 2.33 16.89 -23.22
CA LEU A 508 2.42 15.80 -24.19
C LEU A 508 3.69 16.08 -25.01
N GLY A 509 4.77 15.37 -24.71
CA GLY A 509 5.99 15.40 -25.51
C GLY A 509 5.68 15.01 -26.95
N ASP A 510 6.54 15.43 -27.88
CA ASP A 510 6.40 15.05 -29.29
C ASP A 510 6.28 13.52 -29.44
N TYR A 511 5.27 13.08 -30.20
CA TYR A 511 5.06 11.68 -30.50
C TYR A 511 6.16 11.16 -31.43
N TRP A 512 6.79 10.04 -31.06
CA TRP A 512 7.63 9.28 -31.96
C TRP A 512 6.75 8.29 -32.72
N LEU A 513 6.21 8.71 -33.87
CA LEU A 513 5.47 7.81 -34.74
C LEU A 513 6.46 6.89 -35.46
N VAL A 514 6.49 5.62 -35.09
CA VAL A 514 7.28 4.59 -35.76
C VAL A 514 6.32 3.66 -36.50
N GLU A 515 6.01 4.00 -37.75
CA GLU A 515 5.33 3.05 -38.65
C GLU A 515 6.37 2.04 -39.15
N THR A 516 6.35 0.82 -38.60
CA THR A 516 7.13 -0.30 -39.14
C THR A 516 6.19 -1.42 -39.59
N SER A 517 6.37 -1.89 -40.82
CA SER A 517 5.74 -3.11 -41.32
C SER A 517 6.80 -4.22 -41.27
N VAL A 518 6.82 -5.00 -40.20
CA VAL A 518 7.85 -6.04 -40.04
C VAL A 518 7.40 -7.31 -40.76
N THR A 519 8.21 -7.81 -41.69
CA THR A 519 7.97 -9.09 -42.38
C THR A 519 9.18 -10.00 -42.15
N GLU A 520 8.98 -11.05 -41.34
CA GLU A 520 9.91 -12.14 -41.00
C GLU A 520 11.21 -11.75 -40.26
N ASP A 521 11.37 -12.26 -39.04
CA ASP A 521 12.62 -12.43 -38.25
C ASP A 521 13.57 -11.21 -38.19
N ASP A 522 13.06 -10.03 -37.82
CA ASP A 522 13.89 -8.84 -37.60
C ASP A 522 13.79 -8.36 -36.14
N GLU A 523 14.95 -8.24 -35.50
CA GLU A 523 15.18 -7.50 -34.25
C GLU A 523 15.23 -6.00 -34.60
N VAL A 524 14.37 -5.19 -33.98
CA VAL A 524 14.29 -3.75 -34.25
C VAL A 524 14.83 -2.99 -33.04
N SER A 525 16.03 -2.43 -33.17
CA SER A 525 16.66 -1.57 -32.16
C SER A 525 16.58 -0.09 -32.57
N TRP A 526 16.14 0.78 -31.66
CA TRP A 526 16.17 2.23 -31.83
C TRP A 526 16.94 2.89 -30.69
N SER A 527 17.66 3.97 -31.00
CA SER A 527 18.38 4.76 -30.01
C SER A 527 18.24 6.25 -30.32
N ASP A 528 18.02 7.08 -29.30
CA ASP A 528 18.04 8.55 -29.39
C ASP A 528 18.91 9.18 -28.32
N GLU A 529 19.55 10.28 -28.67
CA GLU A 529 20.48 11.02 -27.81
C GLU A 529 19.81 12.33 -27.38
N GLY A 530 19.60 12.50 -26.08
CA GLY A 530 18.83 13.61 -25.53
C GLY A 530 19.17 13.93 -24.08
N ASP A 531 18.57 15.01 -23.59
CA ASP A 531 18.53 15.31 -22.16
C ASP A 531 17.26 14.66 -21.59
N TYR A 532 17.45 13.60 -20.80
CA TYR A 532 16.37 12.80 -20.21
C TYR A 532 16.22 13.03 -18.70
N SER A 533 16.80 14.10 -18.15
CA SER A 533 16.58 14.46 -16.74
C SER A 533 15.08 14.67 -16.49
N GLY A 534 14.47 13.83 -15.64
CA GLY A 534 13.03 13.86 -15.34
C GLY A 534 12.14 12.94 -16.19
N LEU A 535 12.72 11.96 -16.91
CA LEU A 535 11.97 10.88 -17.56
C LEU A 535 11.40 9.92 -16.51
N LEU A 536 10.07 9.90 -16.37
CA LEU A 536 9.33 9.04 -15.44
C LEU A 536 9.04 7.64 -16.01
N GLY A 537 9.09 7.49 -17.33
CA GLY A 537 8.87 6.20 -18.00
C GLY A 537 8.64 6.33 -19.50
N VAL A 538 8.39 5.19 -20.15
CA VAL A 538 8.06 5.12 -21.58
C VAL A 538 6.72 4.43 -21.75
N ARG A 539 5.81 5.07 -22.50
CA ARG A 539 4.52 4.51 -22.90
C ARG A 539 4.64 3.85 -24.26
N PHE A 540 4.16 2.62 -24.35
CA PHE A 540 3.98 1.91 -25.62
C PHE A 540 2.53 2.01 -26.05
N ASN A 541 2.30 2.14 -27.35
CA ASN A 541 1.02 1.84 -27.95
C ASN A 541 1.23 0.81 -29.07
N VAL A 542 0.60 -0.35 -28.92
CA VAL A 542 0.71 -1.49 -29.82
C VAL A 542 -0.60 -1.57 -30.58
N ASP A 543 -0.56 -1.36 -31.89
CA ASP A 543 -1.72 -1.47 -32.75
C ASP A 543 -1.69 -2.83 -33.46
N VAL A 544 -2.64 -3.70 -33.11
CA VAL A 544 -2.78 -5.07 -33.64
C VAL A 544 -4.12 -5.25 -34.35
N ASP A 545 -4.13 -5.36 -35.68
CA ASP A 545 -5.31 -5.80 -36.45
C ASP A 545 -5.35 -7.34 -36.46
N SER A 546 -5.83 -7.94 -35.35
CA SER A 546 -5.76 -9.38 -35.12
C SER A 546 -6.81 -10.20 -35.90
N ASP A 547 -7.88 -9.58 -36.37
CA ASP A 547 -9.02 -10.23 -37.01
C ASP A 547 -9.40 -9.66 -38.41
N GLY A 548 -8.69 -8.63 -38.88
CA GLY A 548 -8.82 -8.07 -40.23
C GLY A 548 -10.13 -7.30 -40.42
N ASP A 549 -10.76 -6.88 -39.32
CA ASP A 549 -12.06 -6.19 -39.32
C ASP A 549 -11.91 -4.66 -39.28
N GLY A 550 -10.68 -4.17 -39.07
CA GLY A 550 -10.34 -2.75 -38.99
C GLY A 550 -10.63 -2.11 -37.64
N THR A 551 -10.80 -2.92 -36.59
CA THR A 551 -10.73 -2.48 -35.20
C THR A 551 -9.34 -2.74 -34.63
N TYR A 552 -8.88 -1.81 -33.79
CA TYR A 552 -7.53 -1.73 -33.28
C TYR A 552 -7.61 -1.75 -31.76
N ASP A 553 -6.85 -2.64 -31.12
CA ASP A 553 -6.72 -2.70 -29.66
C ASP A 553 -5.48 -1.88 -29.25
N ASP A 554 -5.67 -0.85 -28.42
CA ASP A 554 -4.56 -0.05 -27.86
C ASP A 554 -4.04 -0.71 -26.57
N TRP A 555 -2.76 -1.07 -26.52
CA TRP A 555 -2.12 -1.63 -25.32
C TRP A 555 -1.16 -0.62 -24.70
N TYR A 556 -1.26 -0.43 -23.38
CA TYR A 556 -0.38 0.48 -22.63
C TYR A 556 0.57 -0.32 -21.74
N CYS A 557 1.87 -0.17 -21.96
CA CYS A 557 2.90 -0.65 -21.05
C CYS A 557 3.69 0.54 -20.50
N TYR A 558 4.04 0.49 -19.22
CA TYR A 558 4.96 1.41 -18.55
C TYR A 558 6.15 0.61 -18.03
N GLY A 559 7.36 1.13 -18.20
CA GLY A 559 8.55 0.52 -17.64
C GLY A 559 9.68 1.53 -17.47
N HIS A 560 10.41 1.40 -16.36
CA HIS A 560 11.73 1.99 -16.16
C HIS A 560 12.72 0.81 -16.02
N TYR A 561 13.69 0.73 -16.95
CA TYR A 561 14.70 -0.34 -17.05
C TYR A 561 14.21 -1.79 -16.87
N SER A 562 13.22 -2.23 -17.67
CA SER A 562 12.77 -3.63 -17.63
C SER A 562 12.29 -4.15 -18.98
N SER A 563 12.31 -5.48 -19.09
CA SER A 563 11.81 -6.26 -20.22
C SER A 563 10.30 -6.50 -20.07
N ALA A 564 9.48 -6.05 -21.01
CA ALA A 564 8.04 -6.32 -21.03
C ALA A 564 7.70 -7.47 -22.00
N PHE A 565 6.89 -8.44 -21.55
CA PHE A 565 6.34 -9.48 -22.44
C PHE A 565 4.86 -9.21 -22.72
N LEU A 566 4.53 -9.10 -24.01
CA LEU A 566 3.16 -9.02 -24.49
C LEU A 566 2.62 -10.43 -24.78
N GLU A 567 1.31 -10.60 -24.70
CA GLU A 567 0.60 -11.89 -24.81
C GLU A 567 0.88 -12.66 -26.12
N TYR A 568 1.43 -11.99 -27.13
CA TYR A 568 1.85 -12.59 -28.41
C TYR A 568 3.32 -13.04 -28.46
N GLY A 569 4.03 -13.06 -27.33
CA GLY A 569 5.45 -13.44 -27.25
C GLY A 569 6.41 -12.37 -27.76
N VAL A 570 5.95 -11.11 -27.82
CA VAL A 570 6.78 -9.95 -28.13
C VAL A 570 7.50 -9.52 -26.86
N ALA A 571 8.82 -9.40 -26.91
CA ALA A 571 9.63 -8.87 -25.82
C ALA A 571 10.10 -7.46 -26.16
N VAL A 572 10.03 -6.54 -25.20
CA VAL A 572 10.50 -5.16 -25.35
C VAL A 572 11.52 -4.86 -24.26
N ASP A 573 12.73 -4.48 -24.63
CA ASP A 573 13.82 -4.09 -23.73
C ASP A 573 14.10 -2.59 -23.82
N ILE A 574 14.29 -1.93 -22.68
CA ILE A 574 14.58 -0.49 -22.59
C ILE A 574 15.87 -0.27 -21.81
N THR A 575 16.82 0.47 -22.39
CA THR A 575 18.10 0.80 -21.75
C THR A 575 18.36 2.31 -21.83
N LEU A 576 18.74 2.93 -20.72
CA LEU A 576 19.21 4.33 -20.67
C LEU A 576 20.63 4.38 -20.11
N ASP A 577 21.59 4.87 -20.90
CA ASP A 577 22.98 5.01 -20.47
C ASP A 577 23.22 6.43 -19.92
N SER A 578 23.40 6.59 -18.61
CA SER A 578 23.95 7.81 -17.99
C SER A 578 24.92 7.48 -16.83
N ASN A 579 25.95 8.31 -16.62
CA ASN A 579 27.02 8.07 -15.64
C ASN A 579 26.83 8.81 -14.29
N SER A 580 25.64 9.32 -13.98
CA SER A 580 25.47 10.33 -12.91
C SER A 580 24.19 10.23 -12.07
N TRP A 581 23.71 9.05 -11.69
CA TRP A 581 22.49 8.93 -10.85
C TRP A 581 22.62 7.97 -9.65
N ASP A 582 21.93 8.35 -8.57
CA ASP A 582 21.89 7.72 -7.23
C ASP A 582 20.99 6.46 -7.23
N GLU A 583 21.41 5.44 -6.48
CA GLU A 583 20.83 4.08 -6.50
C GLU A 583 19.47 3.95 -5.74
N ASN A 584 18.83 5.06 -5.36
CA ASN A 584 17.68 5.08 -4.44
C ASN A 584 16.32 5.40 -5.10
N ASP A 585 16.26 5.72 -6.39
CA ASP A 585 15.00 6.01 -7.10
C ASP A 585 14.53 4.80 -7.93
N LEU A 586 14.32 3.65 -7.26
CA LEU A 586 13.84 2.43 -7.91
C LEU A 586 12.34 2.22 -7.65
N VAL A 587 11.50 2.55 -8.64
CA VAL A 587 10.09 2.16 -8.69
C VAL A 587 9.89 1.20 -9.86
N THR A 588 9.45 -0.03 -9.57
CA THR A 588 9.01 -0.99 -10.59
C THR A 588 7.48 -0.99 -10.67
N TRP A 589 6.91 -0.76 -11.87
CA TRP A 589 5.47 -0.81 -12.14
C TRP A 589 5.16 -1.72 -13.34
N SER A 590 3.99 -2.36 -13.35
CA SER A 590 3.35 -3.00 -14.51
C SER A 590 1.85 -2.64 -14.53
N PRO A 591 1.23 -2.34 -15.70
CA PRO A 591 -0.05 -1.63 -15.73
C PRO A 591 -1.32 -2.43 -16.06
N GLY A 592 -2.44 -1.89 -15.55
CA GLY A 592 -3.61 -1.41 -16.31
C GLY A 592 -4.32 -2.36 -17.27
N SER A 593 -5.51 -2.85 -16.88
CA SER A 593 -6.45 -3.53 -17.77
C SER A 593 -7.64 -2.62 -18.16
N GLU A 594 -7.69 -2.23 -19.43
CA GLU A 594 -8.96 -2.03 -20.13
C GLU A 594 -9.02 -2.99 -21.32
N SER A 595 -9.37 -4.25 -21.06
CA SER A 595 -10.08 -5.07 -22.05
C SER A 595 -10.95 -6.11 -21.33
N ASP A 596 -12.17 -6.33 -21.83
CA ASP A 596 -13.17 -7.28 -21.31
C ASP A 596 -12.75 -8.77 -21.46
N THR A 597 -11.45 -9.04 -21.59
CA THR A 597 -10.87 -10.37 -21.80
C THR A 597 -9.62 -10.62 -20.95
N ASN A 598 -9.63 -10.28 -19.66
CA ASN A 598 -8.85 -10.95 -18.58
C ASN A 598 -7.40 -11.40 -18.86
N LEU A 599 -6.60 -10.65 -19.63
CA LEU A 599 -5.24 -11.03 -20.02
C LEU A 599 -4.33 -9.79 -19.93
N GLY A 600 -3.35 -9.83 -19.03
CA GLY A 600 -2.50 -8.68 -18.63
C GLY A 600 -1.02 -8.83 -18.97
N CYS A 601 -0.28 -7.71 -18.95
CA CYS A 601 1.16 -7.65 -19.19
C CYS A 601 1.95 -8.33 -18.06
N SER A 602 2.95 -9.15 -18.41
CA SER A 602 3.85 -9.79 -17.44
C SER A 602 5.30 -9.39 -17.73
N ALA A 603 6.03 -8.95 -16.71
CA ALA A 603 7.47 -8.67 -16.79
C ALA A 603 8.25 -9.85 -16.21
N LEU A 604 9.34 -10.25 -16.87
CA LEU A 604 10.19 -11.36 -16.47
C LEU A 604 11.63 -10.84 -16.41
N LEU A 605 12.10 -10.45 -15.22
CA LEU A 605 13.41 -9.81 -15.03
C LEU A 605 14.56 -10.78 -15.38
N TRP A 606 15.36 -10.45 -16.40
CA TRP A 606 16.56 -11.20 -16.78
C TRP A 606 17.83 -10.40 -16.49
N PHE A 607 18.55 -10.73 -15.41
CA PHE A 607 19.88 -10.17 -15.14
C PHE A 607 20.95 -10.97 -15.88
N GLY A 608 21.28 -10.52 -17.09
CA GLY A 608 22.38 -11.08 -17.87
C GLY A 608 23.69 -10.32 -17.65
N ASN A 609 24.64 -10.91 -16.90
CA ASN A 609 26.05 -10.54 -17.02
C ASN A 609 26.83 -11.69 -17.67
N THR A 610 26.89 -11.66 -19.01
CA THR A 610 27.78 -12.41 -19.93
C THR A 610 27.86 -13.95 -19.86
N THR A 611 27.81 -14.54 -21.06
CA THR A 611 28.15 -15.93 -21.45
C THR A 611 27.12 -17.05 -21.21
N SER A 612 26.06 -16.97 -22.03
CA SER A 612 25.64 -18.02 -22.97
C SER A 612 24.89 -19.28 -22.46
N ILE A 613 23.81 -19.57 -23.22
CA ILE A 613 23.25 -20.88 -23.63
C ILE A 613 21.89 -21.28 -23.02
N SER A 614 20.87 -21.09 -23.86
CA SER A 614 19.72 -21.94 -24.23
C SER A 614 19.06 -22.86 -23.21
N VAL A 615 17.74 -22.74 -23.12
CA VAL A 615 16.72 -23.82 -23.13
C VAL A 615 15.43 -23.14 -23.67
N GLY A 616 14.57 -23.67 -24.56
CA GLY A 616 14.27 -25.04 -24.94
C GLY A 616 12.83 -25.44 -24.54
N ALA A 617 11.84 -24.84 -25.20
CA ALA A 617 10.44 -25.26 -25.40
C ALA A 617 9.51 -25.56 -24.19
N VAL A 618 8.57 -24.64 -24.01
CA VAL A 618 7.13 -24.69 -23.69
C VAL A 618 6.44 -26.07 -23.78
N TYR A 619 5.62 -26.36 -22.77
CA TYR A 619 4.25 -26.88 -22.95
C TYR A 619 3.30 -26.32 -21.89
#